data_AF-A0A506RH06-F1
#
_entry.id   AF-A0A506RH06-F1
#
_cell.length_a   1.000
_cell.length_b   1.000
_cell.length_c   1.000
_cell.angle_alpha   90.00
_cell.angle_beta   90.00
_cell.angle_gamma   90.00
#
_symmetry.space_group_name_H-M   'P 1'
#
loop_
_entity.id
_entity.type
_entity.pdbx_description
1 polymer ?
#
loop_
_entity_poly.entity_id
_entity_poly.type
_entity_poly.pdbx_seq_one_letter_code
_entity_poly.pdbx_strand_id
1 'polypeptide(L)' 'MSLMTVREVADFLNVQEIRVERLQRESLLVAKDKDQEGSPLFDRTDVEKYKALAERLGGI' A
#
# COMPACT_ATOMS: atom_id res chain seq x y z
N MET A 1 -1.62 3.95 -14.89
CA MET A 1 -0.92 3.45 -13.70
C MET A 1 -0.42 4.67 -12.95
N SER A 2 -0.94 4.91 -11.74
CA SER A 2 -0.60 6.06 -10.91
C SER A 2 0.06 5.53 -9.65
N LEU A 3 1.19 6.12 -9.29
CA LEU A 3 1.86 5.82 -8.03
C LEU A 3 1.15 6.55 -6.88
N MET A 4 1.18 5.93 -5.71
CA MET A 4 0.64 6.43 -4.45
C MET A 4 1.73 6.39 -3.39
N THR A 5 1.82 7.45 -2.61
CA THR A 5 2.65 7.53 -1.40
C THR A 5 2.10 6.64 -0.28
N VAL A 6 2.92 6.36 0.73
CA VAL A 6 2.51 5.64 1.95
C VAL A 6 1.24 6.25 2.54
N ARG A 7 1.17 7.58 2.62
CA ARG A 7 0.03 8.32 3.15
C ARG A 7 -1.24 8.10 2.33
N GLU A 8 -1.16 8.24 1.01
CA GLU A 8 -2.31 8.03 0.13
C GLU A 8 -2.83 6.59 0.20
N VAL A 9 -1.93 5.61 0.35
CA VAL A 9 -2.31 4.21 0.55
C VAL A 9 -2.98 4.01 1.90
N ALA A 10 -2.44 4.62 2.96
CA ALA A 10 -3.00 4.54 4.31
C ALA A 10 -4.43 5.08 4.35
N ASP A 11 -4.65 6.24 3.73
CA ASP A 11 -5.97 6.87 3.58
C ASP A 11 -6.92 5.98 2.76
N PHE A 12 -6.46 5.39 1.65
CA PHE A 12 -7.27 4.54 0.80
C PHE A 12 -7.69 3.21 1.45
N LEU A 13 -6.78 2.61 2.22
CA LEU A 13 -7.00 1.37 2.96
C LEU A 13 -7.64 1.61 4.34
N ASN A 14 -7.80 2.87 4.75
CA ASN A 14 -8.28 3.28 6.08
C ASN A 14 -7.47 2.62 7.22
N VAL A 15 -6.14 2.68 7.12
CA VAL A 15 -5.19 2.18 8.11
C VAL A 15 -4.13 3.23 8.43
N GLN A 16 -3.30 2.98 9.44
CA GLN A 16 -2.16 3.86 9.75
C GLN A 16 -1.01 3.65 8.75
N GLU A 17 -0.22 4.69 8.49
CA GLU A 17 0.96 4.62 7.62
C GLU A 17 1.94 3.49 8.03
N ILE A 18 2.14 3.28 9.33
CA ILE A 18 2.97 2.17 9.85
C ILE A 18 2.45 0.79 9.44
N ARG A 19 1.14 0.62 9.21
CA ARG A 19 0.57 -0.62 8.69
C ARG A 19 1.02 -0.83 7.24
N VAL A 20 0.99 0.22 6.42
CA VAL A 20 1.42 0.17 5.01
C VAL A 20 2.91 -0.16 4.91
N GLU A 21 3.75 0.45 5.75
CA GLU A 21 5.18 0.13 5.80
C GLU A 21 5.44 -1.34 6.18
N ARG A 22 4.66 -1.88 7.13
CA ARG A 22 4.70 -3.29 7.48
C ARG A 22 4.27 -4.19 6.33
N LEU A 23 3.20 -3.84 5.61
CA LEU A 23 2.76 -4.59 4.44
C LEU A 23 3.88 -4.68 3.40
N GLN A 24 4.62 -3.60 3.18
CA GLN A 24 5.77 -3.63 2.28
C GLN A 24 6.93 -4.46 2.86
N ARG A 25 7.27 -4.30 4.14
CA ARG A 25 8.34 -5.07 4.79
C ARG A 25 8.06 -6.58 4.78
N GLU A 26 6.80 -6.97 4.92
CA GLU A 26 6.31 -8.34 4.87
C GLU A 26 6.02 -8.82 3.42
N SER A 27 6.34 -8.01 2.41
CA SER A 27 6.10 -8.28 0.98
C SER A 27 4.63 -8.55 0.60
N LEU A 28 3.69 -8.06 1.42
CA LEU A 28 2.25 -8.14 1.18
C LEU A 28 1.75 -7.05 0.22
N LEU A 29 2.45 -5.91 0.16
CA LEU A 29 2.19 -4.83 -0.78
C LEU A 29 3.51 -4.33 -1.36
N VAL A 30 3.78 -4.66 -2.63
CA VAL A 30 5.09 -4.41 -3.25
C VAL A 30 5.18 -3.00 -3.81
N ALA A 31 6.13 -2.20 -3.31
CA ALA A 31 6.44 -0.90 -3.90
C ALA A 31 7.02 -1.04 -5.32
N LYS A 32 6.64 -0.12 -6.21
CA LYS A 32 7.13 -0.07 -7.59
C LYS A 32 8.27 0.93 -7.77
N ASP A 33 8.34 1.93 -6.91
CA ASP A 33 9.36 2.97 -6.96
C ASP A 33 9.59 3.56 -5.57
N LYS A 34 10.41 4.59 -5.50
CA LYS A 34 10.61 5.42 -4.32
C LYS A 34 10.37 6.89 -4.66
N ASP A 35 9.93 7.67 -3.68
CA ASP A 35 9.84 9.12 -3.81
C ASP A 35 11.21 9.81 -3.65
N GLN A 36 11.20 11.14 -3.65
CA GLN A 36 12.41 11.97 -3.51
C GLN A 36 13.11 11.80 -2.15
N GLU A 37 12.39 11.35 -1.13
CA GLU A 37 12.91 11.12 0.23
C GLU A 37 13.31 9.64 0.43
N GLY A 38 13.08 8.79 -0.57
CA GLY A 38 13.39 7.37 -0.55
C GLY A 38 12.27 6.49 0.02
N SER A 39 11.10 7.05 0.30
CA SER A 39 9.93 6.33 0.80
C SER A 39 9.25 5.54 -0.33
N PRO A 40 8.64 4.38 -0.04
CA PRO A 40 8.09 3.52 -1.07
C PRO A 40 6.86 4.14 -1.75
N LEU A 41 6.80 3.99 -3.07
CA LEU A 41 5.65 4.33 -3.90
C LEU A 41 4.97 3.06 -4.42
N PHE A 42 3.65 3.03 -4.31
CA PHE A 42 2.83 1.86 -4.63
C PHE A 42 1.96 2.12 -5.86
N ASP A 43 1.85 1.14 -6.74
CA ASP A 43 0.91 1.27 -7.85
C ASP A 43 -0.54 1.14 -7.35
N ARG A 44 -1.38 2.10 -7.71
CA ARG A 44 -2.78 2.15 -7.30
C ARG A 44 -3.54 0.86 -7.63
N THR A 45 -3.30 0.25 -8.79
CA THR A 45 -4.01 -0.97 -9.18
C THR A 45 -3.59 -2.15 -8.29
N ASP A 46 -2.34 -2.21 -7.84
CA ASP A 46 -1.89 -3.22 -6.89
C ASP A 46 -2.46 -3.00 -5.48
N VAL A 47 -2.61 -1.74 -5.05
CA VAL A 47 -3.28 -1.37 -3.78
C VAL A 47 -4.77 -1.77 -3.81
N GLU A 48 -5.46 -1.51 -4.92
CA GLU A 48 -6.88 -1.89 -5.10
C GLU A 48 -7.07 -3.42 -5.08
N LYS A 49 -6.18 -4.17 -5.76
CA LYS A 49 -6.18 -5.64 -5.71
C LYS A 49 -5.93 -6.16 -4.30
N TYR A 50 -4.98 -5.56 -3.59
CA TYR A 50 -4.69 -5.93 -2.20
C TYR A 50 -5.91 -5.73 -1.30
N LYS A 51 -6.59 -4.58 -1.41
CA LYS A 51 -7.82 -4.30 -0.66
C LYS A 51 -8.89 -5.36 -0.90
N ALA A 52 -9.17 -5.68 -2.16
CA ALA A 52 -10.15 -6.68 -2.54
C ALA A 52 -9.79 -8.08 -2.01
N LEU A 53 -8.50 -8.42 -1.95
CA LEU A 53 -8.04 -9.67 -1.35
C LEU A 53 -8.21 -9.66 0.18
N ALA A 54 -7.80 -8.60 0.85
CA ALA A 54 -7.91 -8.46 2.31
C ALA A 54 -9.38 -8.56 2.76
N GLU A 55 -10.31 -7.89 2.07
CA GLU A 55 -11.75 -7.98 2.36
C GLU A 55 -12.28 -9.42 2.25
N ARG A 56 -11.79 -10.21 1.28
CA ARG A 56 -12.14 -11.65 1.14
C ARG A 56 -11.59 -12.52 2.26
N LEU A 57 -10.51 -12.08 2.91
CA LEU A 57 -9.83 -12.81 3.99
C LEU A 57 -10.27 -12.35 5.39
N GLY A 58 -11.28 -11.47 5.49
CA GLY A 58 -11.83 -10.99 6.77
C GLY A 58 -11.43 -9.57 7.15
N GLY A 59 -10.81 -8.81 6.24
CA GLY A 59 -10.43 -7.41 6.43
C GLY A 59 -8.92 -7.20 6.59
N ILE A 60 -8.56 -5.93 6.81
CA ILE A 60 -7.17 -5.45 6.95
C ILE A 60 -6.79 -5.15 8.40
#